data_AF-A0A3A3FLW4-F1
#
_entry.id   AF-A0A3A3FLW4-F1
#
_cell.length_a   1.000
_cell.length_b   1.000
_cell.length_c   1.000
_cell.angle_alpha   90.00
_cell.angle_beta   90.00
_cell.angle_gamma   90.00
#
_symmetry.space_group_name_H-M   'P 1'
#
loop_
_entity.id
_entity.type
_entity.pdbx_description
1 polymer ?
#
loop_
_entity_poly.entity_id
_entity_poly.type
_entity_poly.pdbx_seq_one_letter_code
_entity_poly.pdbx_strand_id
1 'polypeptide(L)' 'MDVLKIDKAFTAQLDDGKEGEALVMAVISMAHVLGMSVVAEGVDTWQQLQVLRALSCNEVQG' A
#
# COMPACT_ATOMS: atom_id res chain seq x y z
N MET A 1 -7.51 -13.02 11.55
CA MET A 1 -7.29 -12.43 10.22
C MET A 1 -5.89 -11.89 10.23
N ASP A 2 -5.03 -12.37 9.34
CA ASP A 2 -3.65 -11.94 9.29
C ASP A 2 -3.53 -10.60 8.55
N VAL A 3 -2.55 -9.80 8.95
CA VAL A 3 -2.35 -8.45 8.43
C VAL A 3 -0.95 -8.33 7.86
N LEU A 4 -0.85 -7.93 6.59
CA LEU A 4 0.39 -7.51 5.96
C LEU A 4 0.55 -6.00 6.15
N LYS A 5 1.70 -5.61 6.70
CA LYS A 5 2.05 -4.19 6.85
C LYS A 5 2.95 -3.75 5.72
N ILE A 6 2.59 -2.66 5.06
CA ILE A 6 3.46 -1.93 4.12
C ILE A 6 4.05 -0.77 4.90
N ASP A 7 5.37 -0.80 5.12
CA ASP A 7 6.05 0.20 5.92
C ASP A 7 6.26 1.52 5.15
N LYS A 8 6.74 2.54 5.88
CA LYS A 8 7.02 3.86 5.33
C LYS A 8 7.99 3.83 4.15
N ALA A 9 8.95 2.91 4.15
CA ALA A 9 9.94 2.81 3.08
C ALA A 9 9.29 2.35 1.77
N PHE A 10 8.29 1.47 1.82
CA PHE A 10 7.52 1.07 0.66
C PHE A 10 6.47 2.10 0.24
N THR A 11 5.76 2.72 1.19
CA THR A 11 4.75 3.74 0.84
C THR A 11 5.40 4.98 0.21
N ALA A 12 6.63 5.32 0.60
CA ALA A 12 7.41 6.37 -0.06
C ALA A 12 7.71 6.08 -1.54
N GLN A 13 7.75 4.80 -1.96
CA GLN A 13 7.98 4.47 -3.38
C GLN A 13 6.81 4.86 -4.27
N LEU A 14 5.61 5.12 -3.73
CA LEU A 14 4.50 5.66 -4.50
C LEU A 14 4.83 7.03 -5.13
N ASP A 15 5.82 7.74 -4.59
CA ASP A 15 6.30 9.02 -5.14
C ASP A 15 7.23 8.82 -6.36
N ASP A 16 7.72 7.60 -6.59
CA ASP A 16 8.57 7.24 -7.74
C ASP A 16 7.75 6.97 -9.03
N GLY A 17 6.44 7.24 -8.98
CA GLY A 17 5.53 7.07 -10.11
C GLY A 17 5.22 5.61 -10.41
N LYS A 18 5.09 5.27 -11.70
CA LYS A 18 4.49 3.99 -12.14
C LYS A 18 5.20 2.74 -11.61
N GLU A 19 6.51 2.78 -11.42
CA GLU A 19 7.27 1.61 -10.96
C GLU A 19 6.96 1.30 -9.49
N GLY A 20 6.98 2.32 -8.62
CA GLY A 20 6.62 2.16 -7.22
C GLY A 20 5.15 1.81 -7.03
N GLU A 21 4.25 2.42 -7.80
CA GLU A 21 2.83 2.03 -7.81
C GLU A 21 2.65 0.55 -8.18
N ALA A 22 3.36 0.06 -9.20
CA ALA A 22 3.28 -1.34 -9.62
C ALA A 22 3.80 -2.30 -8.55
N LEU A 23 4.86 -1.93 -7.83
CA LEU A 23 5.39 -2.73 -6.73
C LEU A 23 4.40 -2.82 -5.57
N VAL A 24 3.86 -1.67 -5.13
CA VAL A 24 2.88 -1.63 -4.04
C VAL A 24 1.61 -2.40 -4.42
N MET A 25 1.16 -2.27 -5.67
CA MET A 25 0.04 -3.05 -6.21
C MET A 25 0.29 -4.55 -6.14
N ALA A 26 1.49 -5.01 -6.53
CA ALA A 26 1.83 -6.43 -6.50
C ALA A 26 1.79 -6.99 -5.07
N VAL A 27 2.32 -6.23 -4.09
CA VAL A 27 2.29 -6.62 -2.67
C VAL A 27 0.86 -6.68 -2.13
N ILE A 28 0.02 -5.68 -2.41
CA ILE A 28 -1.37 -5.65 -1.97
C ILE A 28 -2.15 -6.82 -2.57
N SER A 29 -2.00 -7.04 -3.87
CA SER A 29 -2.67 -8.13 -4.59
C SER A 29 -2.29 -9.49 -4.02
N MET A 30 -1.01 -9.71 -3.73
CA MET A 30 -0.54 -10.95 -3.10
C MET A 30 -1.14 -11.15 -1.71
N ALA A 31 -1.19 -10.11 -0.88
CA ALA A 31 -1.78 -10.19 0.45
C ALA A 31 -3.27 -10.59 0.38
N HIS A 32 -4.03 -10.00 -0.52
CA HIS A 32 -5.45 -10.34 -0.71
C HIS A 32 -5.64 -11.77 -1.21
N VAL A 33 -4.79 -12.27 -2.13
CA VAL A 33 -4.83 -13.67 -2.58
C VAL A 33 -4.58 -14.64 -1.42
N LEU A 34 -3.74 -14.27 -0.46
CA LEU A 34 -3.46 -15.04 0.75
C LEU A 34 -4.54 -14.87 1.84
N GLY A 35 -5.59 -14.08 1.59
CA GLY A 35 -6.66 -13.81 2.57
C GLY A 35 -6.25 -12.86 3.70
N MET A 36 -5.19 -12.07 3.50
CA MET A 36 -4.68 -11.10 4.47
C MET A 36 -5.28 -9.72 4.23
N SER A 37 -5.46 -8.94 5.29
CA SER A 37 -5.69 -7.49 5.19
C SER A 37 -4.36 -6.75 5.03
N VAL A 38 -4.40 -5.56 4.44
CA VAL A 38 -3.22 -4.70 4.28
C VAL A 38 -3.39 -3.40 5.06
N VAL A 39 -2.38 -3.06 5.86
CA VAL A 39 -2.24 -1.75 6.51
C VAL A 39 -1.01 -1.06 5.92
N ALA A 40 -1.20 0.13 5.35
CA ALA A 40 -0.10 0.97 4.87
C ALA A 40 0.27 2.03 5.91
N GLU A 41 1.54 2.11 6.29
CA GLU A 41 2.07 3.04 7.28
C GLU A 41 2.94 4.12 6.64
N GLY A 42 3.00 5.30 7.28
CA GLY A 42 3.83 6.41 6.85
C GLY A 42 3.31 7.10 5.59
N VAL A 43 1.99 7.17 5.43
CA VAL A 43 1.35 7.88 4.32
C VAL A 43 1.33 9.37 4.61
N ASP A 44 2.24 10.11 3.99
CA ASP A 44 2.47 11.52 4.27
C ASP A 44 1.73 12.45 3.28
N THR A 45 1.27 11.92 2.14
CA THR A 45 0.67 12.75 1.07
C THR A 45 -0.72 12.29 0.63
N TRP A 46 -1.53 13.24 0.16
CA TRP A 46 -2.84 12.95 -0.42
C TRP A 46 -2.74 12.05 -1.65
N GLN A 47 -1.69 12.20 -2.44
CA GLN A 47 -1.42 11.42 -3.63
C GLN A 47 -1.22 9.94 -3.27
N GLN A 48 -0.37 9.65 -2.28
CA GLN A 48 -0.16 8.30 -1.75
C GLN A 48 -1.48 7.68 -1.25
N LEU A 49 -2.27 8.44 -0.49
CA LEU A 49 -3.57 7.99 0.00
C LEU A 49 -4.54 7.63 -1.15
N GLN A 50 -4.61 8.44 -2.21
CA GLN A 50 -5.47 8.15 -3.36
C GLN A 50 -5.04 6.88 -4.07
N VAL A 51 -3.74 6.69 -4.27
CA VAL A 51 -3.21 5.47 -4.90
C VAL A 51 -3.52 4.25 -4.04
N LEU A 52 -3.23 4.29 -2.73
CA LEU A 52 -3.50 3.17 -1.82
C LEU A 52 -4.99 2.80 -1.76
N ARG A 53 -5.88 3.79 -1.81
CA ARG A 53 -7.33 3.55 -1.92
C ARG A 53 -7.71 2.89 -3.24
N ALA A 54 -7.15 3.35 -4.36
CA ALA A 54 -7.38 2.75 -5.67
C ALA A 54 -6.87 1.30 -5.74
N LEU A 55 -5.79 0.99 -5.01
CA LEU A 55 -5.23 -0.36 -4.87
C LEU A 55 -5.96 -1.23 -3.83
N SER A 56 -7.06 -0.76 -3.25
CA SER A 56 -7.83 -1.48 -2.23
C SER A 56 -7.05 -1.83 -0.96
N CYS A 57 -6.09 -0.98 -0.57
CA CYS A 57 -5.48 -1.05 0.76
C CYS A 57 -6.56 -0.91 1.85
N ASN A 58 -6.56 -1.77 2.86
CA ASN A 58 -7.67 -1.85 3.81
C ASN A 58 -7.62 -0.72 4.84
N GLU A 59 -6.42 -0.38 5.31
CA GLU A 59 -6.21 0.66 6.31
C GLU A 59 -4.94 1.45 6.01
N VAL A 60 -4.92 2.70 6.49
CA VAL A 60 -3.85 3.66 6.22
C VAL A 60 -3.53 4.41 7.52
N GLN A 61 -2.24 4.57 7.84
CA GLN A 61 -1.76 5.28 9.02
C GLN A 61 -0.64 6.25 8.64
N GLY A 62 -0.78 7.52 9.02
CA GLY A 62 0.12 8.60 8.63
C GLY A 62 -0.64 9.90 8.43
#